data_AF-I3EJF9-F1
#
_entry.id   AF-I3EJF9-F1
#
_cell.length_a   1.000
_cell.length_b   1.000
_cell.length_c   1.000
_cell.angle_alpha   90.00
_cell.angle_beta   90.00
_cell.angle_gamma   90.00
#
_symmetry.space_group_name_H-M   'P 1'
#
loop_
_entity.id
_entity.type
_entity.pdbx_description
1 polymer ?
#
loop_
_entity_poly.entity_id
_entity_poly.type
_entity_poly.pdbx_seq_one_letter_code
_entity_poly.pdbx_strand_id
1 'polypeptide(L)'
;MDSQKYIELKKKAKCRFPIARIKKIMQIDEEIGKVSTFAPIVISHAIELFLISLLKQMEEEAKQKAVKKIVLSHLEVCVENDPKLEFMKVLLTKK
;
A
#
# COMPACT_ATOMS: atom_id res chain seq x y z
N MET A 1 7.19 -22.55 -4.40
CA MET A 1 7.53 -21.58 -5.47
C MET A 1 9.03 -21.63 -5.67
N ASP A 2 9.53 -21.86 -6.89
CA ASP A 2 10.96 -21.93 -7.16
C ASP A 2 11.69 -20.64 -6.77
N SER A 3 12.76 -20.78 -5.98
CA SER A 3 13.61 -19.68 -5.51
C SER A 3 14.17 -18.84 -6.66
N GLN A 4 14.45 -19.46 -7.81
CA GLN A 4 14.87 -18.79 -9.04
C GLN A 4 13.80 -17.80 -9.54
N LYS A 5 12.54 -18.21 -9.56
CA LYS A 5 11.40 -17.41 -10.05
C LYS A 5 11.12 -16.21 -9.12
N TYR A 6 11.29 -16.39 -7.81
CA TYR A 6 11.21 -15.29 -6.83
C TYR A 6 12.27 -14.21 -7.05
N ILE A 7 13.53 -14.61 -7.32
CA ILE A 7 14.62 -13.68 -7.58
C ILE A 7 14.42 -12.92 -8.90
N GLU A 8 13.90 -13.58 -9.92
CA GLU A 8 13.61 -12.94 -11.22
C GLU A 8 12.42 -11.97 -11.14
N LEU A 9 11.34 -12.35 -10.45
CA LEU A 9 10.22 -11.46 -10.12
C LEU A 9 10.71 -10.26 -9.30
N LYS A 10 11.58 -10.45 -8.31
CA LYS A 10 12.18 -9.38 -7.51
C LYS A 10 13.04 -8.42 -8.34
N LYS A 11 13.74 -8.91 -9.37
CA LYS A 11 14.52 -8.07 -10.31
C LYS A 11 13.62 -7.25 -11.24
N LYS A 12 12.52 -7.84 -11.73
CA LYS A 12 11.53 -7.17 -12.59
C LYS A 12 10.63 -6.20 -11.82
N ALA A 13 10.27 -6.54 -10.59
CA ALA A 13 9.44 -5.75 -9.69
C ALA A 13 10.27 -4.84 -8.77
N LYS A 14 11.17 -4.03 -9.35
CA LYS A 14 11.62 -2.82 -8.65
C LYS A 14 10.40 -1.88 -8.53
N CYS A 15 9.53 -2.13 -7.57
CA CYS A 15 8.33 -1.35 -7.26
C CYS A 15 8.72 0.01 -6.64
N ARG A 16 9.58 0.76 -7.31
CA ARG A 16 9.93 2.12 -6.88
C ARG A 16 8.86 3.07 -7.36
N PHE A 17 8.14 3.65 -6.41
CA PHE A 17 7.18 4.69 -6.71
C PHE A 17 7.91 5.92 -7.28
N PRO A 18 7.36 6.59 -8.31
CA PRO A 18 7.98 7.78 -8.86
C PRO A 18 8.10 8.88 -7.81
N ILE A 19 9.34 9.26 -7.48
CA ILE A 19 9.65 10.28 -6.48
C ILE A 19 8.94 11.61 -6.78
N ALA A 20 8.89 12.01 -8.04
CA ALA A 20 8.19 13.22 -8.47
C ALA A 20 6.67 13.15 -8.20
N ARG A 21 6.07 11.96 -8.30
CA ARG A 21 4.64 11.78 -8.03
C ARG A 21 4.35 11.83 -6.54
N ILE A 22 5.18 11.19 -5.72
CA ILE A 22 5.09 11.28 -4.25
C ILE A 22 5.21 12.73 -3.81
N LYS A 23 6.23 13.45 -4.29
CA LYS A 23 6.41 14.88 -3.98
C LYS A 23 5.18 15.70 -4.36
N LYS A 24 4.61 15.49 -5.55
CA LYS A 24 3.39 16.18 -5.99
C LYS A 24 2.20 15.90 -5.07
N ILE A 25 2.02 14.66 -4.60
CA ILE A 25 0.93 14.30 -3.70
C ILE A 25 1.13 14.94 -2.32
N MET A 26 2.36 14.93 -1.79
CA MET A 26 2.70 15.61 -0.54
C MET A 26 2.35 17.10 -0.61
N GLN A 27 2.68 17.77 -1.73
CA GLN A 27 2.43 19.20 -1.92
C GLN A 27 1.01 19.52 -2.41
N ILE A 28 0.06 18.57 -2.36
CA ILE A 28 -1.38 18.90 -2.49
C ILE A 28 -1.84 19.65 -1.23
N ASP A 29 -1.23 19.36 -0.10
CA ASP A 29 -1.43 20.07 1.14
C ASP A 29 -0.73 21.44 1.06
N GLU A 30 -1.51 22.52 1.13
CA GLU A 30 -1.04 23.91 1.00
C GLU A 30 -0.12 24.31 2.17
N GLU A 31 -0.20 23.63 3.32
CA GLU A 31 0.69 23.86 4.46
C GLU A 31 2.10 23.28 4.21
N ILE A 32 2.25 22.37 3.23
CA ILE A 32 3.51 21.74 2.89
C ILE A 32 4.28 22.59 1.86
N GLY A 33 5.15 23.46 2.37
CA GLY A 33 6.06 24.28 1.57
C GLY A 33 7.21 23.50 0.90
N LYS A 34 8.46 23.75 1.33
CA LYS A 34 9.64 23.10 0.75
C LYS A 34 9.83 21.70 1.33
N VAL A 35 9.84 20.69 0.47
CA VAL A 35 10.05 19.28 0.85
C VAL A 35 11.51 18.87 0.65
N SER A 36 12.12 18.27 1.68
CA SER A 36 13.45 17.65 1.61
C SER A 36 13.51 16.56 0.52
N THR A 37 14.64 16.43 -0.17
CA THR A 37 14.83 15.38 -1.20
C THR A 37 14.73 13.96 -0.63
N PHE A 38 15.07 13.77 0.66
CA PHE A 38 15.01 12.47 1.32
C PHE A 38 13.59 12.03 1.69
N ALA A 39 12.69 12.97 2.02
CA ALA A 39 11.35 12.63 2.52
C ALA A 39 10.53 11.80 1.52
N PRO A 40 10.43 12.17 0.22
CA PRO A 40 9.76 11.35 -0.78
C PRO A 40 10.38 9.95 -0.97
N ILE A 41 11.70 9.82 -0.78
CA ILE A 41 12.42 8.54 -0.90
C ILE A 41 12.02 7.61 0.24
N VAL A 42 12.00 8.12 1.48
CA VAL A 42 11.56 7.34 2.65
C VAL A 42 10.09 6.95 2.52
N ILE A 43 9.24 7.88 2.09
CA ILE A 43 7.81 7.61 1.85
C ILE A 43 7.62 6.52 0.79
N SER A 44 8.42 6.50 -0.29
CA SER A 44 8.37 5.41 -1.28
C SER A 44 8.55 4.04 -0.62
N HIS A 45 9.55 3.89 0.24
CA HIS A 45 9.80 2.62 0.93
C HIS A 45 8.71 2.30 1.96
N ALA A 46 8.19 3.32 2.65
CA ALA A 46 7.08 3.14 3.59
C ALA A 46 5.81 2.65 2.88
N ILE A 47 5.50 3.18 1.69
CA ILE A 47 4.35 2.73 0.88
C ILE A 47 4.54 1.27 0.44
N GLU A 48 5.75 0.87 0.05
CA GLU A 48 6.02 -0.55 -0.27
C GLU A 48 5.73 -1.46 0.93
N LEU A 49 6.23 -1.11 2.11
CA LEU A 49 5.98 -1.88 3.35
C LEU A 49 4.51 -1.88 3.74
N PHE A 50 3.84 -0.73 3.60
CA PHE A 50 2.41 -0.58 3.86
C PHE A 50 1.58 -1.51 2.97
N LEU A 51 1.84 -1.51 1.65
CA LEU A 51 1.10 -2.37 0.71
C LEU A 51 1.35 -3.85 0.98
N ILE A 52 2.59 -4.24 1.31
CA ILE A 52 2.88 -5.63 1.70
C ILE A 52 2.08 -6.02 2.94
N SER A 53 2.05 -5.17 3.97
CA SER A 53 1.32 -5.46 5.21
C SER A 53 -0.18 -5.55 4.95
N LEU A 54 -0.74 -4.60 4.19
CA LEU A 54 -2.17 -4.54 3.88
C LEU A 54 -2.60 -5.76 3.06
N LEU A 55 -1.86 -6.09 2.00
CA LEU A 55 -2.19 -7.24 1.15
C LEU A 55 -2.10 -8.56 1.90
N LYS A 56 -1.17 -8.70 2.85
CA LYS A 56 -1.10 -9.89 3.70
C LYS A 56 -2.32 -10.04 4.61
N GLN A 57 -2.80 -8.94 5.20
CA GLN A 57 -4.03 -8.97 6.00
C GLN A 57 -5.24 -9.34 5.11
N MET A 58 -5.36 -8.72 3.93
CA MET A 58 -6.45 -9.03 2.98
C MET A 58 -6.37 -10.45 2.42
N GLU A 59 -5.18 -11.00 2.25
CA GLU A 59 -4.96 -12.40 1.85
C GLU A 59 -5.43 -13.36 2.95
N GLU A 60 -5.16 -13.04 4.22
CA GLU A 60 -5.61 -13.84 5.35
C GLU A 60 -7.15 -13.88 5.44
N GLU A 61 -7.81 -12.72 5.29
CA GLU A 61 -9.27 -12.63 5.19
C GLU A 61 -9.83 -13.46 4.03
N ALA A 62 -9.16 -13.43 2.86
CA ALA A 62 -9.55 -14.23 1.70
C ALA A 62 -9.42 -15.74 1.96
N LYS A 63 -8.33 -16.16 2.63
CA LYS A 63 -8.09 -17.57 3.00
C LYS A 63 -9.11 -18.07 3.99
N GLN A 64 -9.47 -17.27 5.00
CA GLN A 64 -10.50 -17.62 5.98
C GLN A 64 -11.86 -17.86 5.31
N LYS A 65 -12.16 -17.12 4.22
CA LYS A 65 -13.38 -17.29 3.41
C LYS A 65 -13.24 -18.35 2.31
N ALA A 66 -12.13 -19.10 2.27
CA ALA A 66 -11.81 -20.10 1.24
C ALA A 66 -11.86 -19.58 -0.21
N VAL A 67 -11.66 -18.27 -0.42
CA VAL A 67 -11.65 -17.64 -1.74
C VAL A 67 -10.23 -17.43 -2.24
N LYS A 68 -10.02 -17.67 -3.53
CA LYS A 68 -8.70 -17.53 -4.18
C LYS A 68 -8.42 -16.11 -4.71
N LYS A 69 -9.39 -15.20 -4.59
CA LYS A 69 -9.30 -13.83 -5.10
C LYS A 69 -9.45 -12.84 -3.94
N ILE A 70 -8.58 -11.85 -3.92
CA ILE A 70 -8.70 -10.70 -3.03
C ILE A 70 -9.69 -9.71 -3.66
N VAL A 71 -10.71 -9.31 -2.91
CA VAL A 71 -11.78 -8.38 -3.34
C VAL A 71 -11.94 -7.23 -2.34
N LEU A 72 -12.69 -6.19 -2.73
CA LEU A 72 -12.87 -4.97 -1.92
C LEU A 72 -13.44 -5.27 -0.52
N SER A 73 -14.33 -6.25 -0.39
CA SER A 73 -14.91 -6.60 0.92
C SER A 73 -13.88 -7.14 1.93
N HIS A 74 -12.72 -7.64 1.48
CA HIS A 74 -11.64 -7.99 2.40
C HIS A 74 -10.93 -6.73 2.94
N LEU A 75 -10.81 -5.69 2.11
CA LEU A 75 -10.25 -4.40 2.54
C LEU A 75 -11.15 -3.73 3.58
N GLU A 76 -12.47 -3.75 3.35
CA GLU A 76 -13.46 -3.20 4.27
C GLU A 76 -13.32 -3.83 5.67
N VAL A 77 -13.23 -5.16 5.73
CA VAL A 77 -13.02 -5.89 6.99
C VAL A 77 -11.66 -5.55 7.63
N CYS A 78 -10.57 -5.49 6.87
CA CYS A 78 -9.27 -5.10 7.42
C CYS A 78 -9.29 -3.68 8.00
N VAL A 79 -9.96 -2.74 7.33
CA VAL A 79 -10.09 -1.34 7.77
C VAL A 79 -10.97 -1.20 9.02
N GLU A 80 -11.99 -2.05 9.17
CA GLU A 80 -12.80 -2.11 10.38
C GLU A 80 -12.04 -2.69 11.57
N ASN A 81 -11.17 -3.68 11.33
CA ASN A 81 -10.47 -4.42 12.39
C ASN A 81 -9.11 -3.81 12.81
N ASP A 82 -8.46 -3.00 11.98
CA ASP A 82 -7.17 -2.36 12.28
C ASP A 82 -7.33 -0.83 12.46
N PRO A 83 -7.24 -0.30 13.69
CA PRO A 83 -7.32 1.14 13.95
C PRO A 83 -6.29 1.97 13.16
N LYS A 84 -5.14 1.40 12.78
CA LYS A 84 -4.13 2.10 11.99
C LYS A 84 -4.60 2.41 10.57
N LEU A 85 -5.62 1.67 10.08
CA LEU A 85 -6.21 1.84 8.75
C LEU A 85 -7.44 2.75 8.76
N GLU A 86 -7.79 3.35 9.90
CA GLU A 86 -8.99 4.20 10.03
C GLU A 86 -9.03 5.34 9.01
N PHE A 87 -7.89 5.90 8.63
CA PHE A 87 -7.78 6.94 7.60
C PHE A 87 -8.34 6.51 6.23
N MET A 88 -8.45 5.19 5.96
CA MET A 88 -9.01 4.65 4.72
C MET A 88 -10.54 4.61 4.70
N LYS A 89 -11.22 4.69 5.85
CA LYS A 89 -12.71 4.65 5.91
C LYS A 89 -13.34 5.77 5.07
N VAL A 90 -12.71 6.95 5.07
CA VAL A 90 -13.14 8.11 4.27
C VAL A 90 -13.05 7.85 2.76
N LEU A 91 -12.18 6.93 2.33
CA LEU A 91 -12.01 6.56 0.93
C LEU A 91 -13.00 5.47 0.49
N LEU A 92 -13.39 4.57 1.39
CA LEU A 92 -14.31 3.45 1.10
C LEU A 92 -15.79 3.87 1.06
N THR A 93 -16.13 5.00 1.67
CA THR A 93 -17.51 5.49 1.78
C THR A 93 -18.00 6.28 0.56
N LYS A 94 -17.12 6.64 -0.38
CA LYS A 94 -17.49 7.34 -1.61
C LYS A 94 -18.01 6.36 -2.67
N LYS A 95 -19.33 6.33 -2.87
CA LYS A 95 -19.99 5.77 -4.06
C LYS A 95 -20.23 6.85 -5.11
#